data_AF-A0A233RHI7-F1
#
_entry.id   AF-A0A233RHI7-F1
#
_cell.length_a   1.000
_cell.length_b   1.000
_cell.length_c   1.000
_cell.angle_alpha   90.00
_cell.angle_beta   90.00
_cell.angle_gamma   90.00
#
_symmetry.space_group_name_H-M   'P 1'
#
loop_
_entity.id
_entity.type
_entity.pdbx_description
1 polymer ?
#
loop_
_entity_poly.entity_id
_entity_poly.type
_entity_poly.pdbx_seq_one_letter_code
_entity_poly.pdbx_strand_id
1 'polypeptide(L)'
;MKRLLWGLCWGLPALAGAETITTAPVELNIAAGIEPVCYYADKRYSRGAVIQMGQQWFVCAKEKSFEQNGRLSWQPFDPNAGEAGKMR
;
A
#
# COMPACT_ATOMS: atom_id res chain seq x y z
N MET A 1 61.62 45.72 -19.46
CA MET A 1 60.27 46.30 -19.68
C MET A 1 59.64 45.67 -20.91
N LYS A 2 58.78 44.67 -20.73
CA LYS A 2 57.82 44.24 -21.76
C LYS A 2 56.58 43.76 -21.02
N ARG A 3 55.55 44.57 -21.17
CA ARG A 3 54.28 44.55 -20.47
C ARG A 3 53.29 43.70 -21.25
N LEU A 4 52.48 42.96 -20.49
CA LEU A 4 51.08 42.68 -20.74
C LEU A 4 50.71 41.95 -22.04
N LEU A 5 50.19 40.73 -21.89
CA LEU A 5 48.92 40.27 -22.47
C LEU A 5 48.63 38.86 -21.96
N TRP A 6 48.40 38.75 -20.65
CA TRP A 6 47.98 37.52 -19.98
C TRP A 6 46.62 37.77 -19.34
N GLY A 7 45.56 37.80 -20.17
CA GLY A 7 44.23 38.05 -19.64
C GLY A 7 43.22 38.36 -20.73
N LEU A 8 42.82 37.37 -21.52
CA LEU A 8 41.56 37.41 -22.26
C LEU A 8 41.13 36.01 -22.71
N CYS A 9 40.97 35.10 -21.75
CA CYS A 9 40.22 33.86 -21.94
C CYS A 9 39.47 33.54 -20.65
N TRP A 10 38.65 34.49 -20.19
CA TRP A 10 37.68 34.27 -19.13
C TRP A 10 36.30 34.06 -19.76
N GLY A 11 35.85 32.80 -19.71
CA GLY A 11 34.46 32.41 -19.51
C GLY A 11 33.45 32.77 -20.60
N LEU A 12 33.29 31.91 -21.60
CA LEU A 12 31.98 31.70 -22.22
C LEU A 12 31.23 30.68 -21.35
N PRO A 13 30.07 31.01 -20.76
CA PRO A 13 29.27 30.02 -20.06
C PRO A 13 28.64 29.08 -21.10
N ALA A 14 28.87 27.79 -20.95
CA ALA A 14 28.16 26.79 -21.74
C ALA A 14 26.70 26.73 -21.26
N LEU A 15 25.75 27.06 -22.13
CA LEU A 15 24.33 26.79 -21.89
C LEU A 15 24.10 25.29 -22.04
N ALA A 16 23.97 24.58 -20.92
CA ALA A 16 23.52 23.19 -20.91
C ALA A 16 22.00 23.16 -21.04
N GLY A 17 21.49 22.52 -22.10
CA GLY A 17 20.05 22.22 -22.24
C GLY A 17 19.71 20.98 -21.40
N ALA A 18 18.65 21.07 -20.59
CA ALA A 18 18.14 19.91 -19.88
C ALA A 18 17.36 19.02 -20.87
N GLU A 19 17.76 17.76 -21.00
CA GLU A 19 17.05 16.78 -21.82
C GLU A 19 15.98 16.10 -20.97
N THR A 20 14.71 16.35 -21.29
CA THR A 20 13.56 15.74 -20.61
C THR A 20 13.18 14.42 -21.29
N ILE A 21 13.40 13.31 -20.59
CA ILE A 21 12.89 12.00 -20.99
C ILE A 21 11.42 11.93 -20.55
N THR A 22 10.50 12.12 -21.50
CA THR A 22 9.07 11.86 -21.28
C THR A 22 8.81 10.37 -21.38
N THR A 23 8.46 9.74 -20.25
CA THR A 23 7.89 8.39 -20.23
C THR A 23 6.38 8.46 -20.47
N ALA A 24 5.82 7.46 -21.15
CA ALA A 24 4.37 7.33 -21.32
C ALA A 24 3.65 7.28 -19.96
N PRO A 25 2.42 7.82 -19.86
CA PRO A 25 1.64 7.73 -18.64
C PRO A 25 1.31 6.26 -18.32
N VAL A 26 1.65 5.83 -17.11
CA VAL A 26 1.20 4.53 -16.58
C VAL A 26 -0.26 4.69 -16.17
N GLU A 27 -1.16 4.04 -16.91
CA GLU A 27 -2.56 3.94 -16.53
C GLU A 27 -2.69 2.89 -15.41
N LEU A 28 -2.81 3.33 -14.15
CA LEU A 28 -3.22 2.44 -13.07
C LEU A 28 -4.72 2.16 -13.21
N ASN A 29 -5.07 0.96 -13.65
CA ASN A 29 -6.44 0.47 -13.61
C ASN A 29 -6.84 0.13 -12.16
N ILE A 30 -7.16 1.17 -11.36
CA ILE A 30 -7.62 1.04 -9.97
C ILE A 30 -9.07 0.52 -9.91
N ALA A 31 -9.79 0.51 -11.04
CA ALA A 31 -11.19 0.09 -11.12
C ALA A 31 -11.38 -1.45 -11.09
N ALA A 32 -10.32 -2.24 -11.29
CA ALA A 32 -10.40 -3.70 -11.21
C ALA A 32 -10.38 -4.20 -9.75
N GLY A 33 -11.53 -4.10 -9.08
CA GLY A 33 -11.96 -5.10 -8.08
C GLY A 33 -11.03 -5.35 -6.90
N ILE A 34 -10.65 -4.32 -6.14
CA ILE A 34 -10.08 -4.51 -4.79
C ILE A 34 -11.20 -4.91 -3.81
N GLU A 35 -11.59 -6.18 -3.86
CA GLU A 35 -12.41 -6.75 -2.78
C GLU A 35 -11.67 -6.54 -1.45
N PRO A 36 -12.32 -5.98 -0.42
CA PRO A 36 -11.66 -5.75 0.85
C PRO A 36 -11.27 -7.09 1.47
N VAL A 37 -10.02 -7.19 1.96
CA VAL A 37 -9.42 -8.40 2.52
C VAL A 37 -8.70 -8.08 3.82
N CYS A 38 -8.52 -9.09 4.66
CA CYS A 38 -7.58 -9.02 5.78
C CYS A 38 -6.21 -9.55 5.37
N TYR A 39 -5.14 -8.98 5.91
CA TYR A 39 -3.77 -9.43 5.69
C TYR A 39 -3.20 -10.05 6.96
N TYR A 40 -2.49 -11.16 6.81
CA TYR A 40 -1.69 -11.77 7.86
C TYR A 40 -0.58 -12.63 7.24
N ALA A 41 0.65 -12.54 7.75
CA ALA A 41 1.80 -13.32 7.27
C ALA A 41 1.95 -13.32 5.73
N ASP A 42 1.93 -12.13 5.13
CA ASP A 42 2.02 -11.89 3.67
C ASP A 42 0.94 -12.59 2.81
N LYS A 43 -0.14 -13.06 3.44
CA LYS A 43 -1.29 -13.68 2.79
C LYS A 43 -2.53 -12.79 2.90
N ARG A 44 -3.42 -12.96 1.92
CA ARG A 44 -4.72 -12.27 1.83
C ARG A 44 -5.83 -13.23 2.21
N TYR A 45 -6.80 -12.75 2.97
CA TYR A 45 -7.92 -13.52 3.47
C TYR A 45 -9.23 -12.82 3.16
N SER A 46 -10.18 -13.57 2.61
CA SER A 46 -11.53 -13.08 2.32
C SER A 46 -12.36 -12.96 3.60
N ARG A 47 -13.51 -12.28 3.48
CA ARG A 47 -14.51 -12.20 4.55
C ARG A 47 -14.90 -13.61 5.04
N GLY A 48 -14.95 -13.77 6.36
CA GLY A 48 -15.29 -15.03 7.03
C GLY A 48 -14.10 -15.97 7.28
N ALA A 49 -12.91 -15.68 6.76
CA ALA A 49 -11.72 -16.45 7.09
C ALA A 49 -11.44 -16.40 8.60
N VAL A 50 -11.12 -17.55 9.20
CA VAL A 50 -10.78 -17.67 10.61
C VAL A 50 -9.32 -18.11 10.75
N ILE A 51 -8.56 -17.41 11.58
CA ILE A 51 -7.16 -17.74 11.88
C ILE A 51 -6.90 -17.69 13.38
N GLN A 52 -5.87 -18.41 13.82
CA GLN A 52 -5.33 -18.31 15.17
C GLN A 52 -4.04 -17.50 15.13
N MET A 53 -3.97 -16.42 15.91
CA MET A 53 -2.77 -15.60 16.08
C MET A 53 -2.31 -15.73 17.54
N GLY A 54 -1.21 -16.46 17.76
CA GLY A 54 -0.80 -16.87 19.10
C GLY A 54 -1.83 -17.83 19.71
N GLN A 55 -2.46 -17.42 20.82
CA GLN A 55 -3.49 -18.22 21.51
C GLN A 55 -4.91 -17.73 21.27
N GLN A 56 -5.11 -16.65 20.50
CA GLN A 56 -6.41 -16.02 20.27
C GLN A 56 -6.91 -16.30 18.84
N TRP A 57 -8.22 -16.51 18.71
CA TRP A 57 -8.88 -16.73 17.43
C TRP A 57 -9.43 -15.42 16.88
N PHE A 58 -9.38 -15.27 15.56
CA PHE A 58 -9.85 -14.09 14.85
C PHE A 58 -10.61 -14.47 13.60
N VAL A 59 -11.60 -13.65 13.25
CA VAL A 59 -12.35 -13.73 11.99
C VAL A 59 -12.12 -12.46 11.17
N CYS A 60 -11.92 -12.61 9.86
CA CYS A 60 -11.89 -11.49 8.94
C CYS A 60 -13.32 -10.99 8.70
N ALA A 61 -13.69 -9.87 9.31
CA ALA A 61 -15.06 -9.35 9.28
C ALA A 61 -15.05 -7.84 9.02
N LYS A 62 -16.25 -7.26 8.85
CA LYS A 62 -16.40 -5.81 8.66
C LYS A 62 -15.81 -5.06 9.85
N GLU A 63 -15.01 -4.03 9.57
CA GLU A 63 -14.45 -3.17 10.62
C GLU A 63 -15.55 -2.38 11.35
N LYS A 64 -16.58 -1.97 10.62
CA LYS A 64 -17.76 -1.27 11.14
C LYS A 64 -19.03 -1.97 10.67
N SER A 65 -19.95 -2.21 11.58
CA SER A 65 -21.21 -2.90 11.29
C SER A 65 -22.13 -2.11 10.34
N PHE A 66 -22.06 -0.78 10.37
CA PHE A 66 -22.91 0.11 9.56
C PHE A 66 -22.39 0.33 8.14
N GLU A 67 -21.17 -0.10 7.82
CA GLU A 67 -20.61 0.06 6.48
C GLU A 67 -21.05 -1.10 5.57
N GLN A 68 -21.70 -0.79 4.45
CA GLN A 68 -22.06 -1.80 3.44
C GLN A 68 -20.84 -2.22 2.62
N ASN A 69 -20.02 -1.25 2.23
CA ASN A 69 -18.79 -1.42 1.45
C ASN A 69 -17.53 -1.07 2.27
N GLY A 70 -17.60 -1.36 3.57
CA GLY A 70 -16.54 -1.03 4.52
C GLY A 70 -15.30 -1.91 4.39
N ARG A 71 -14.23 -1.49 5.06
CA ARG A 71 -12.99 -2.27 5.16
C ARG A 71 -13.23 -3.56 5.95
N LEU A 72 -12.42 -4.58 5.67
CA LEU A 72 -12.33 -5.76 6.52
C LEU A 72 -11.14 -5.64 7.49
N SER A 73 -11.31 -6.18 8.69
CA SER A 73 -10.26 -6.25 9.70
C SER A 73 -10.43 -7.52 10.56
N TRP A 74 -9.36 -7.89 11.25
CA TRP A 74 -9.38 -9.02 12.18
C TRP A 74 -10.19 -8.66 13.42
N GLN A 75 -11.27 -9.39 13.64
CA GLN A 75 -12.13 -9.28 14.82
C GLN A 75 -11.90 -10.49 15.72
N PRO A 76 -11.86 -10.35 17.06
CA PRO A 76 -11.82 -11.50 17.97
C PRO A 76 -12.98 -12.46 17.69
N PHE A 77 -12.69 -13.75 17.74
CA PHE A 77 -13.64 -14.80 17.42
C PHE A 77 -13.54 -15.92 18.45
N ASP A 78 -14.67 -16.49 18.86
CA ASP A 78 -14.69 -17.72 19.66
C ASP A 78 -15.27 -18.85 18.79
N PRO A 79 -14.45 -19.84 18.39
CA PRO A 79 -14.92 -20.95 17.55
C PRO A 79 -15.94 -21.85 18.24
N ASN A 80 -16.03 -21.83 19.57
CA ASN A 80 -16.90 -22.73 20.35
C ASN A 80 -18.21 -22.06 20.79
N ALA A 81 -18.41 -20.76 20.51
CA ALA A 81 -19.59 -20.01 20.97
C ALA A 81 -20.92 -20.61 20.48
N GLY A 82 -20.94 -21.27 19.31
CA GLY A 82 -22.12 -21.94 18.77
C GLY A 82 -22.44 -23.30 19.42
N GLU A 83 -21.47 -23.95 20.05
CA GLU A 83 -21.64 -25.26 20.70
C GLU A 83 -22.22 -25.09 22.12
N ALA A 84 -21.88 -24.00 22.81
CA ALA A 84 -22.43 -23.65 24.12
C ALA A 84 -23.97 -23.47 24.11
N GLY A 85 -24.55 -23.12 22.95
CA GLY A 85 -26.00 -23.00 22.77
C GLY A 85 -26.72 -24.32 22.49
N LYS A 86 -26.00 -25.39 22.15
CA LYS A 86 -26.57 -26.69 21.72
C LYS A 86 -26.70 -27.71 22.86
N MET A 87 -26.16 -27.39 24.03
CA MET A 87 -26.18 -28.24 25.23
C MET A 87 -27.27 -27.82 26.24
N ARG A 88 -28.22 -26.98 25.82
CA ARG A 88 -29.40 -26.56 26.57
C ARG A 88 -30.67 -27.11 25.96
#